data_AF-A0A507ERW5-F1
#
_entry.id   AF-A0A507ERW5-F1
#
_cell.length_a   1.000
_cell.length_b   1.000
_cell.length_c   1.000
_cell.angle_alpha   90.00
_cell.angle_beta   90.00
_cell.angle_gamma   90.00
#
_symmetry.space_group_name_H-M   'P 1'
#
loop_
_entity.id
_entity.type
_entity.pdbx_description
1 polymer ?
#
loop_
_entity_poly.entity_id
_entity_poly.type
_entity_poly.pdbx_seq_one_letter_code
_entity_poly.pdbx_strand_id
1 'polypeptide(L)'
;MPTLDRLILDFDETITVKDTTPVIAATANRPLTCPAWSSVLGAYLEDYKNHTPPEPTHDPPTTEDLLAYLDSYKSVERASISRVTEAGALRGTTRASLFAAGASVPTQEGWSAFANCWLENRSKDAALYISSVNWSMDIIRGSLNASNICIPDSNILANDLEYDSHGISTGGLSVRVMTGCDKLRGLQERLGNLDGCIYIGDR
;
A
#
# COMPACT_ATOMS: atom_id res chain seq x y z
N MET A 1 -20.79 19.59 15.05
CA MET A 1 -19.70 19.20 14.13
C MET A 1 -19.73 17.68 14.02
N PRO A 2 -19.60 17.08 12.83
CA PRO A 2 -19.43 15.63 12.74
C PRO A 2 -18.22 15.23 13.58
N THR A 3 -18.36 14.17 14.38
CA THR A 3 -17.26 13.61 15.15
C THR A 3 -16.31 12.91 14.18
N LEU A 4 -15.03 13.28 14.26
CA LEU A 4 -13.97 12.65 13.50
C LEU A 4 -13.52 11.41 14.25
N ASP A 5 -13.98 10.25 13.77
CA ASP A 5 -13.83 8.98 14.47
C ASP A 5 -13.05 7.97 13.60
N ARG A 6 -12.78 8.26 12.32
CA ARG A 6 -12.05 7.34 11.43
C ARG A 6 -10.85 8.04 10.80
N LEU A 7 -9.65 7.56 11.12
CA LEU A 7 -8.40 8.00 10.50
C LEU A 7 -7.95 6.95 9.51
N ILE A 8 -7.78 7.33 8.26
CA ILE A 8 -7.32 6.47 7.17
C ILE A 8 -5.99 7.02 6.70
N LEU A 9 -4.99 6.16 6.60
CA LEU A 9 -3.63 6.54 6.24
C LEU A 9 -3.17 5.72 5.04
N ASP A 10 -2.48 6.35 4.11
CA ASP A 10 -1.54 5.62 3.27
C ASP A 10 -0.34 5.14 4.11
N PHE A 11 0.50 4.28 3.53
CA PHE A 11 1.63 3.68 4.21
C PHE A 11 2.98 4.22 3.71
N ASP A 12 3.34 3.91 2.47
CA ASP A 12 4.60 4.33 1.88
C ASP A 12 4.66 5.86 1.75
N GLU A 13 5.78 6.48 2.14
CA GLU A 13 6.02 7.94 2.15
C GLU A 13 5.08 8.78 3.04
N THR A 14 3.98 8.19 3.53
CA THR A 14 3.02 8.79 4.47
C THR A 14 3.31 8.41 5.92
N ILE A 15 3.37 7.11 6.23
CA ILE A 15 3.81 6.59 7.54
C ILE A 15 5.31 6.35 7.52
N THR A 16 5.81 5.75 6.43
CA THR A 16 7.24 5.50 6.26
C THR A 16 7.93 6.73 5.69
N VAL A 17 9.24 6.87 5.93
CA VAL A 17 10.02 7.98 5.37
C VAL A 17 10.24 7.83 3.86
N LYS A 18 10.17 6.60 3.35
CA LYS A 18 10.46 6.23 1.95
C LYS A 18 9.60 5.05 1.52
N ASP A 19 9.44 4.90 0.22
CA ASP A 19 8.92 3.68 -0.41
C ASP A 19 9.62 2.41 0.10
N THR A 20 8.82 1.41 0.47
CA THR A 20 9.28 0.12 1.03
C THR A 20 9.39 -0.99 0.00
N THR A 21 9.10 -0.75 -1.28
CA THR A 21 9.22 -1.76 -2.34
C THR A 21 10.65 -2.31 -2.45
N PRO A 22 11.73 -1.50 -2.36
CA PRO A 22 13.11 -2.01 -2.28
C PRO A 22 13.37 -2.90 -1.07
N VAL A 23 12.72 -2.62 0.07
CA VAL A 23 12.84 -3.42 1.29
C VAL A 23 12.21 -4.79 1.08
N ILE A 24 11.01 -4.84 0.49
CA ILE A 24 10.35 -6.09 0.09
C ILE A 24 11.25 -6.89 -0.85
N ALA A 25 11.78 -6.24 -1.90
CA ALA A 25 12.66 -6.88 -2.87
C ALA A 25 13.91 -7.50 -2.23
N ALA A 26 14.47 -6.85 -1.21
CA ALA A 26 15.65 -7.33 -0.49
C ALA A 26 15.38 -8.55 0.40
N THR A 27 14.12 -8.80 0.79
CA THR A 27 13.75 -10.02 1.55
C THR A 27 13.70 -11.27 0.69
N ALA A 28 13.64 -11.13 -0.64
CA ALA A 28 13.47 -12.24 -1.55
C ALA A 28 14.78 -12.98 -1.84
N ASN A 29 14.72 -14.32 -1.82
CA ASN A 29 15.79 -15.18 -2.30
C ASN A 29 15.66 -15.37 -3.82
N ARG A 30 15.93 -14.29 -4.56
CA ARG A 30 15.62 -14.17 -5.99
C ARG A 30 16.33 -15.23 -6.84
N PRO A 31 15.64 -15.93 -7.75
CA PRO A 31 16.29 -16.81 -8.71
C PRO A 31 17.33 -16.05 -9.55
N LEU A 32 18.46 -16.69 -9.87
CA LEU A 32 19.50 -16.10 -10.75
C LEU A 32 18.96 -15.74 -12.15
N THR A 33 17.88 -16.38 -12.56
CA THR A 33 17.18 -16.13 -13.84
C THR A 33 16.26 -14.91 -13.78
N CYS A 34 15.99 -14.35 -12.60
CA CYS A 34 15.16 -13.17 -12.45
C CYS A 34 15.94 -11.93 -12.95
N PRO A 35 15.34 -11.03 -13.75
CA PRO A 35 15.96 -9.77 -14.13
C PRO A 35 16.40 -8.97 -12.91
N ALA A 36 17.43 -8.13 -13.04
CA ALA A 36 17.81 -7.23 -11.94
C ALA A 36 16.62 -6.35 -11.53
N TRP A 37 16.55 -5.96 -10.25
CA TRP A 37 15.44 -5.13 -9.77
C TRP A 37 15.39 -3.78 -10.52
N SER A 38 16.58 -3.24 -10.80
CA SER A 38 16.75 -2.04 -11.63
C SER A 38 16.17 -2.18 -13.02
N SER A 39 16.18 -3.37 -13.63
CA SER A 39 15.56 -3.62 -14.93
C SER A 39 14.03 -3.57 -14.85
N VAL A 40 13.45 -4.16 -13.80
CA VAL A 40 11.99 -4.11 -13.57
C VAL A 40 11.54 -2.67 -13.29
N LEU A 41 12.29 -1.94 -12.46
CA LEU A 41 12.03 -0.52 -12.20
C LEU A 41 12.18 0.32 -13.47
N GLY A 42 13.21 0.08 -14.28
CA GLY A 42 13.41 0.77 -15.56
C GLY A 42 12.23 0.59 -16.51
N ALA A 43 11.73 -0.64 -16.67
CA ALA A 43 10.55 -0.92 -17.49
C ALA A 43 9.29 -0.22 -16.95
N TYR A 44 9.11 -0.16 -15.62
CA TYR A 44 8.01 0.59 -15.02
C TYR A 44 8.08 2.09 -15.33
N LEU A 45 9.26 2.70 -15.18
CA LEU A 45 9.45 4.11 -15.48
C LEU A 45 9.25 4.43 -16.96
N GLU A 46 9.59 3.49 -17.85
CA GLU A 46 9.32 3.60 -19.28
C GLU A 46 7.82 3.53 -19.59
N ASP A 47 7.11 2.54 -19.04
CA ASP A 47 5.65 2.43 -19.16
C ASP A 47 4.96 3.70 -18.63
N TYR A 48 5.39 4.19 -17.46
CA TYR A 48 4.86 5.40 -16.85
C TYR A 48 5.08 6.64 -17.73
N LYS A 49 6.28 6.78 -18.31
CA LYS A 49 6.62 7.91 -19.19
C LYS A 49 5.86 7.87 -20.52
N ASN A 50 5.61 6.67 -21.04
CA ASN A 50 4.92 6.48 -22.31
C ASN A 50 3.39 6.50 -22.16
N HIS A 51 2.87 6.48 -20.93
CA HIS A 51 1.45 6.58 -20.66
C HIS A 51 0.96 8.02 -20.80
N THR A 52 -0.07 8.20 -21.63
CA THR A 52 -0.75 9.48 -21.78
C THR A 52 -2.07 9.43 -21.01
N PRO A 53 -2.19 10.10 -19.85
CA PRO A 53 -3.45 10.15 -19.13
C PRO A 53 -4.50 10.98 -19.91
N PRO A 54 -5.80 10.76 -19.67
CA PRO A 54 -6.84 11.56 -20.29
C PRO A 54 -6.77 13.02 -19.83
N GLU A 55 -7.05 13.95 -20.74
CA GLU A 55 -7.25 15.36 -20.40
C GLU A 55 -8.55 15.50 -19.58
N PRO A 56 -8.59 16.39 -18.58
CA PRO A 56 -9.80 16.65 -17.82
C PRO A 56 -10.88 17.24 -18.73
N THR A 57 -12.14 16.82 -18.51
CA THR A 57 -13.29 17.32 -19.28
C THR A 57 -13.85 18.62 -18.71
N HIS A 58 -13.49 18.99 -17.48
CA HIS A 58 -13.93 20.19 -16.78
C HIS A 58 -12.76 21.08 -16.34
N ASP A 59 -13.02 22.39 -16.19
CA ASP A 59 -12.10 23.38 -15.62
C ASP A 59 -12.83 24.22 -14.55
N PRO A 60 -12.49 24.06 -13.25
CA PRO A 60 -11.46 23.17 -12.70
C PRO A 60 -11.85 21.68 -12.81
N PRO A 61 -10.87 20.74 -12.78
CA PRO A 61 -11.14 19.32 -12.83
C PRO A 61 -12.09 18.85 -11.72
N THR A 62 -13.07 18.02 -12.09
CA THR A 62 -14.00 17.38 -11.15
C THR A 62 -13.37 16.17 -10.45
N THR A 63 -14.05 15.62 -9.44
CA THR A 63 -13.63 14.35 -8.81
C THR A 63 -13.61 13.23 -9.85
N GLU A 64 -14.59 13.21 -10.76
CA GLU A 64 -14.69 12.25 -11.86
C GLU A 64 -13.49 12.36 -12.81
N ASP A 65 -13.05 13.59 -13.16
CA ASP A 65 -11.86 13.79 -13.99
C ASP A 65 -10.59 13.28 -13.29
N LEU A 66 -10.44 13.55 -11.99
CA LEU A 66 -9.31 13.07 -11.19
C LEU A 66 -9.30 11.54 -11.07
N LEU A 67 -10.47 10.92 -10.88
CA LEU A 67 -10.60 9.45 -10.85
C LEU A 67 -10.30 8.83 -12.22
N ALA A 68 -10.74 9.45 -13.32
CA ALA A 68 -10.42 8.99 -14.67
C ALA A 68 -8.92 9.07 -14.96
N TYR A 69 -8.26 10.14 -14.50
CA TYR A 69 -6.81 10.28 -14.56
C TYR A 69 -6.11 9.14 -13.80
N LEU A 70 -6.48 8.90 -12.53
CA LEU A 70 -5.85 7.87 -11.69
C LEU A 70 -6.09 6.45 -12.21
N ASP A 71 -7.30 6.13 -12.68
CA ASP A 71 -7.60 4.79 -13.20
C ASP A 71 -6.91 4.51 -14.53
N SER A 72 -6.54 5.55 -15.30
CA SER A 72 -5.80 5.38 -16.55
C SER A 72 -4.43 4.69 -16.35
N TYR A 73 -3.80 4.87 -15.19
CA TYR A 73 -2.51 4.24 -14.85
C TYR A 73 -2.63 2.77 -14.49
N LYS A 74 -3.84 2.21 -14.37
CA LYS A 74 -4.05 0.81 -13.96
C LYS A 74 -3.37 -0.20 -14.88
N SER A 75 -3.26 0.09 -16.18
CA SER A 75 -2.53 -0.76 -17.12
C SER A 75 -1.03 -0.77 -16.84
N VAL A 76 -0.45 0.40 -16.53
CA VAL A 76 0.96 0.58 -16.17
C VAL A 76 1.29 -0.18 -14.89
N GLU A 77 0.48 0.01 -13.84
CA GLU A 77 0.68 -0.66 -12.55
C GLU A 77 0.53 -2.19 -12.68
N ARG A 78 -0.46 -2.64 -13.45
CA ARG A 78 -0.65 -4.07 -13.74
C ARG A 78 0.55 -4.66 -14.48
N ALA A 79 1.08 -3.98 -15.49
CA ALA A 79 2.26 -4.45 -16.23
C ALA A 79 3.48 -4.56 -15.30
N SER A 80 3.65 -3.60 -14.37
CA SER A 80 4.69 -3.65 -13.35
C SER A 80 4.59 -4.89 -12.46
N ILE A 81 3.39 -5.15 -11.92
CA ILE A 81 3.12 -6.32 -11.08
C ILE A 81 3.33 -7.62 -11.86
N SER A 82 2.83 -7.71 -13.10
CA SER A 82 3.01 -8.88 -13.97
C SER A 82 4.49 -9.21 -14.17
N ARG A 83 5.34 -8.21 -14.44
CA ARG A 83 6.79 -8.42 -14.60
C ARG A 83 7.43 -9.02 -13.34
N VAL A 84 7.00 -8.59 -12.15
CA VAL A 84 7.51 -9.10 -10.86
C VAL A 84 7.04 -10.52 -10.60
N THR A 85 5.75 -10.80 -10.81
CA THR A 85 5.15 -12.11 -10.50
C THR A 85 5.56 -13.18 -11.51
N GLU A 86 5.60 -12.87 -12.80
CA GLU A 86 6.05 -13.79 -13.87
C GLU A 86 7.52 -14.16 -13.72
N ALA A 87 8.37 -13.20 -13.30
CA ALA A 87 9.77 -13.47 -12.99
C ALA A 87 9.96 -14.28 -11.69
N GLY A 88 8.90 -14.47 -10.90
CA GLY A 88 8.97 -15.10 -9.58
C GLY A 88 9.86 -14.33 -8.61
N ALA A 89 9.93 -13.00 -8.76
CA ALA A 89 10.93 -12.17 -8.09
C ALA A 89 10.81 -12.18 -6.55
N LEU A 90 9.64 -12.53 -6.01
CA LEU A 90 9.37 -12.63 -4.58
C LEU A 90 9.11 -14.07 -4.10
N ARG A 91 9.33 -15.06 -4.96
CA ARG A 91 9.18 -16.48 -4.59
C ARG A 91 10.19 -16.85 -3.50
N GLY A 92 9.74 -17.61 -2.51
CA GLY A 92 10.61 -18.07 -1.41
C GLY A 92 10.73 -17.08 -0.25
N THR A 93 10.20 -15.86 -0.38
CA THR A 93 10.12 -14.92 0.73
C THR A 93 9.17 -15.44 1.81
N THR A 94 9.55 -15.34 3.09
CA THR A 94 8.71 -15.80 4.20
C THR A 94 7.93 -14.65 4.82
N ARG A 95 6.76 -14.92 5.42
CA ARG A 95 6.04 -13.91 6.22
C ARG A 95 6.91 -13.33 7.32
N ALA A 96 7.72 -14.16 7.99
CA ALA A 96 8.59 -13.75 9.08
C ALA A 96 9.68 -12.76 8.61
N SER A 97 10.30 -12.99 7.45
CA SER A 97 11.30 -12.06 6.90
C SER A 97 10.69 -10.72 6.52
N LEU A 98 9.46 -10.70 5.97
CA LEU A 98 8.76 -9.45 5.64
C LEU A 98 8.36 -8.69 6.91
N PHE A 99 7.84 -9.38 7.92
CA PHE A 99 7.52 -8.77 9.20
C PHE A 99 8.76 -8.14 9.87
N ALA A 100 9.87 -8.87 9.93
CA ALA A 100 11.13 -8.37 10.49
C ALA A 100 11.69 -7.18 9.70
N ALA A 101 11.59 -7.22 8.37
CA ALA A 101 11.99 -6.10 7.52
C ALA A 101 11.11 -4.87 7.76
N GLY A 102 9.79 -5.05 7.87
CA GLY A 102 8.84 -3.98 8.19
C GLY A 102 9.12 -3.31 9.52
N ALA A 103 9.49 -4.09 10.55
CA ALA A 103 9.87 -3.56 11.86
C ALA A 103 11.15 -2.71 11.84
N SER A 104 11.95 -2.82 10.77
CA SER A 104 13.19 -2.05 10.57
C SER A 104 13.00 -0.84 9.65
N VAL A 105 11.80 -0.65 9.08
CA VAL A 105 11.51 0.49 8.19
C VAL A 105 11.40 1.77 9.01
N PRO A 106 12.16 2.84 8.66
CA PRO A 106 12.01 4.14 9.31
C PRO A 106 10.63 4.75 9.05
N THR A 107 9.98 5.20 10.11
CA THR A 107 8.72 5.94 10.06
C THR A 107 8.94 7.44 10.19
N GLN A 108 7.99 8.25 9.72
CA GLN A 108 8.00 9.70 9.89
C GLN A 108 8.17 10.09 11.36
N GLU A 109 8.85 11.21 11.61
CA GLU A 109 9.02 11.73 12.96
C GLU A 109 7.64 12.01 13.58
N GLY A 110 7.44 11.57 14.82
CA GLY A 110 6.17 11.74 15.54
C GLY A 110 5.06 10.74 15.15
N TRP A 111 5.27 9.85 14.17
CA TRP A 111 4.28 8.85 13.76
C TRP A 111 3.68 8.07 14.93
N SER A 112 4.52 7.42 15.74
CA SER A 112 4.04 6.57 16.83
C SER A 112 3.31 7.39 17.90
N ALA A 113 3.75 8.62 18.19
CA ALA A 113 3.08 9.50 19.13
C ALA A 113 1.71 9.96 18.61
N PHE A 114 1.63 10.30 17.33
CA PHE A 114 0.39 10.68 16.66
C PHE A 114 -0.63 9.53 16.64
N ALA A 115 -0.22 8.33 16.23
CA ALA A 115 -1.09 7.17 16.16
C ALA A 115 -1.61 6.73 17.54
N ASN A 116 -0.74 6.70 18.57
CA ASN A 116 -1.17 6.43 19.94
C ASN A 116 -2.12 7.49 20.47
N CYS A 117 -1.82 8.78 20.23
CA CYS A 117 -2.71 9.88 20.61
C CYS A 117 -4.10 9.73 19.96
N TRP A 118 -4.17 9.32 18.69
CA TRP A 118 -5.44 9.06 18.01
C TRP A 118 -6.22 7.91 18.67
N LEU A 119 -5.56 6.79 18.95
CA LEU A 119 -6.18 5.58 19.52
C LEU A 119 -6.59 5.75 20.99
N GLU A 120 -5.87 6.56 21.77
CA GLU A 120 -6.12 6.78 23.20
C GLU A 120 -7.16 7.88 23.50
N ASN A 121 -7.18 8.96 22.71
CA ASN A 121 -7.90 10.19 23.06
C ASN A 121 -9.30 10.33 22.45
N ARG A 122 -9.91 9.25 21.97
CA ARG A 122 -11.20 9.31 21.26
C ARG A 122 -12.22 8.32 21.82
N SER A 123 -13.47 8.47 21.38
CA SER A 123 -14.59 7.58 21.73
C SER A 123 -14.24 6.12 21.43
N LYS A 124 -14.99 5.17 22.01
CA LYS A 124 -14.85 3.73 21.70
C LYS A 124 -14.97 3.40 20.21
N ASP A 125 -15.49 4.33 19.42
CA ASP A 125 -15.74 4.18 17.99
C ASP A 125 -14.59 4.68 17.13
N ALA A 126 -13.52 5.23 17.75
CA ALA A 126 -12.38 5.71 17.00
C ALA A 126 -11.53 4.58 16.44
N ALA A 127 -11.27 4.63 15.14
CA ALA A 127 -10.55 3.59 14.43
C ALA A 127 -9.47 4.19 13.53
N LEU A 128 -8.35 3.48 13.44
CA LEU A 128 -7.27 3.74 12.50
C LEU A 128 -7.30 2.66 11.41
N TYR A 129 -7.20 3.09 10.16
CA TYR A 129 -7.16 2.26 8.97
C TYR A 129 -5.92 2.56 8.14
N ILE A 130 -5.41 1.53 7.48
CA ILE A 130 -4.37 1.65 6.46
C ILE A 130 -4.99 1.33 5.10
N SER A 131 -4.76 2.18 4.10
CA SER A 131 -5.17 1.97 2.71
C SER A 131 -3.99 2.21 1.78
N SER A 132 -3.37 1.14 1.30
CA SER A 132 -2.07 1.21 0.62
C SER A 132 -2.00 0.30 -0.61
N VAL A 133 -1.20 0.71 -1.59
CA VAL A 133 -0.82 -0.13 -2.74
C VAL A 133 0.34 -1.09 -2.41
N ASN A 134 0.88 -1.04 -1.20
CA ASN A 134 1.99 -1.88 -0.75
C ASN A 134 1.75 -3.36 -1.06
N TRP A 135 2.82 -4.08 -1.42
CA TRP A 135 2.74 -5.48 -1.86
C TRP A 135 2.72 -6.51 -0.72
N SER A 136 2.91 -6.09 0.53
CA SER A 136 2.97 -6.98 1.68
C SER A 136 2.27 -6.42 2.91
N MET A 137 1.21 -7.10 3.34
CA MET A 137 0.60 -6.82 4.64
C MET A 137 1.56 -7.07 5.81
N ASP A 138 2.50 -8.01 5.66
CA ASP A 138 3.46 -8.33 6.73
C ASP A 138 4.49 -7.20 6.96
N ILE A 139 4.88 -6.44 5.93
CA ILE A 139 5.70 -5.22 6.09
C ILE A 139 4.95 -4.17 6.91
N ILE A 140 3.67 -3.93 6.58
CA ILE A 140 2.81 -2.98 7.30
C ILE A 140 2.69 -3.42 8.77
N ARG A 141 2.37 -4.69 9.02
CA ARG A 141 2.26 -5.25 10.37
C ARG A 141 3.55 -5.10 11.16
N GLY A 142 4.70 -5.38 10.53
CA GLY A 142 6.01 -5.21 11.15
C GLY A 142 6.27 -3.77 11.59
N SER A 143 5.99 -2.81 10.71
CA SER A 143 6.16 -1.37 10.96
C SER A 143 5.23 -0.88 12.08
N LEU A 144 3.95 -1.27 12.05
CA LEU A 144 2.99 -0.95 13.10
C LEU A 144 3.42 -1.54 14.45
N ASN A 145 3.84 -2.81 14.46
CA ASN A 145 4.32 -3.48 15.66
C ASN A 145 5.56 -2.79 16.26
N ALA A 146 6.53 -2.36 15.45
CA ALA A 146 7.69 -1.61 15.91
C ALA A 146 7.31 -0.26 16.56
N SER A 147 6.18 0.32 16.16
CA SER A 147 5.60 1.53 16.75
C SER A 147 4.66 1.27 17.94
N ASN A 148 4.52 0.02 18.39
CA ASN A 148 3.52 -0.42 19.37
C ASN A 148 2.07 -0.08 18.98
N ILE A 149 1.79 0.00 17.67
CA ILE A 149 0.44 0.25 17.14
C ILE A 149 -0.23 -1.09 16.83
N CYS A 150 -1.37 -1.34 17.46
CA CYS A 150 -2.18 -2.53 17.22
C CYS A 150 -3.53 -2.12 16.63
N ILE A 151 -3.79 -2.58 15.41
CA ILE A 151 -5.09 -2.43 14.74
C ILE A 151 -5.56 -3.80 14.22
N PRO A 152 -6.87 -4.03 14.08
CA PRO A 152 -7.38 -5.25 13.44
C PRO A 152 -6.85 -5.41 12.01
N ASP A 153 -6.61 -6.63 11.56
CA ASP A 153 -6.28 -6.91 10.14
C ASP A 153 -7.41 -6.44 9.20
N SER A 154 -8.65 -6.43 9.69
CA SER A 154 -9.80 -5.85 8.97
C SER A 154 -9.68 -4.34 8.76
N ASN A 155 -8.69 -3.67 9.37
CA ASN A 155 -8.44 -2.25 9.17
C ASN A 155 -7.29 -1.99 8.19
N ILE A 156 -6.62 -3.02 7.69
CA ILE A 156 -5.56 -2.91 6.68
C ILE A 156 -6.13 -3.31 5.32
N LEU A 157 -6.19 -2.36 4.40
CA LEU A 157 -6.53 -2.55 3.00
C LEU A 157 -5.25 -2.38 2.19
N ALA A 158 -4.62 -3.50 1.84
CA ALA A 158 -3.40 -3.52 1.04
C ALA A 158 -3.36 -4.79 0.18
N ASN A 159 -2.37 -4.86 -0.72
CA ASN A 159 -2.06 -6.11 -1.40
C ASN A 159 -1.31 -7.05 -0.45
N ASP A 160 -1.29 -8.33 -0.76
CA ASP A 160 -0.46 -9.30 -0.02
C ASP A 160 0.15 -10.30 -1.01
N LEU A 161 1.30 -10.87 -0.65
CA LEU A 161 1.85 -11.98 -1.42
C LEU A 161 0.93 -13.19 -1.32
N GLU A 162 0.97 -14.04 -2.33
CA GLU A 162 0.39 -15.37 -2.24
C GLU A 162 1.38 -16.32 -1.56
N TYR A 163 0.89 -17.15 -0.63
CA TYR A 163 1.72 -18.04 0.17
C TYR A 163 1.23 -19.49 0.05
N ASP A 164 2.16 -20.43 0.18
CA ASP A 164 1.86 -21.85 0.35
C ASP A 164 1.42 -22.19 1.78
N SER A 165 1.17 -23.47 2.05
CA SER A 165 0.77 -23.97 3.37
C SER A 165 1.82 -23.77 4.48
N HIS A 166 3.05 -23.41 4.12
CA HIS A 166 4.15 -23.17 5.05
C HIS A 166 4.43 -21.67 5.26
N GLY A 167 3.63 -20.78 4.65
CA GLY A 167 3.84 -19.33 4.77
C GLY A 167 5.03 -18.82 3.95
N ILE A 168 5.39 -19.56 2.89
CA ILE A 168 6.43 -19.19 1.93
C ILE A 168 5.77 -18.66 0.67
N SER A 169 6.24 -17.52 0.16
CA SER A 169 5.63 -16.90 -1.01
C SER A 169 5.78 -17.76 -2.26
N THR A 170 4.69 -17.94 -2.98
CA THR A 170 4.64 -18.59 -4.29
C THR A 170 5.16 -17.68 -5.41
N GLY A 171 5.48 -16.42 -5.10
CA GLY A 171 5.81 -15.38 -6.08
C GLY A 171 4.59 -14.69 -6.70
N GLY A 172 3.37 -15.16 -6.41
CA GLY A 172 2.13 -14.48 -6.78
C GLY A 172 1.81 -13.30 -5.87
N LEU A 173 0.89 -12.44 -6.31
CA LEU A 173 0.42 -11.27 -5.56
C LEU A 173 -1.11 -11.21 -5.59
N SER A 174 -1.74 -11.19 -4.41
CA SER A 174 -3.16 -10.92 -4.24
C SER A 174 -3.41 -9.41 -4.30
N VAL A 175 -3.73 -8.93 -5.51
CA VAL A 175 -3.94 -7.49 -5.76
C VAL A 175 -5.36 -7.07 -5.39
N ARG A 176 -5.47 -6.18 -4.41
CA ARG A 176 -6.71 -5.55 -3.92
C ARG A 176 -6.76 -4.05 -4.21
N VAL A 177 -5.60 -3.40 -4.23
CA VAL A 177 -5.47 -1.94 -4.42
C VAL A 177 -4.36 -1.70 -5.43
N MET A 178 -4.67 -1.02 -6.53
CA MET A 178 -3.69 -0.67 -7.56
C MET A 178 -3.60 0.84 -7.79
N THR A 179 -4.73 1.53 -7.71
CA THR A 179 -4.81 2.99 -7.91
C THR A 179 -5.58 3.67 -6.77
N GLY A 180 -5.57 5.00 -6.73
CA GLY A 180 -6.41 5.77 -5.80
C GLY A 180 -7.90 5.44 -5.92
N CYS A 181 -8.37 5.09 -7.12
CA CYS A 181 -9.76 4.64 -7.34
C CYS A 181 -10.07 3.34 -6.60
N ASP A 182 -9.11 2.40 -6.56
CA ASP A 182 -9.28 1.15 -5.82
C ASP A 182 -9.23 1.38 -4.30
N LYS A 183 -8.42 2.34 -3.82
CA LYS A 183 -8.44 2.77 -2.41
C LYS A 183 -9.82 3.31 -2.03
N LEU A 184 -10.38 4.23 -2.81
CA LEU A 184 -11.70 4.81 -2.55
C LEU A 184 -12.78 3.72 -2.53
N ARG A 185 -12.81 2.85 -3.55
CA ARG A 185 -13.79 1.76 -3.64
C ARG A 185 -13.67 0.81 -2.45
N GLY A 186 -12.46 0.34 -2.13
CA GLY A 186 -12.25 -0.60 -1.03
C GLY A 186 -12.58 0.00 0.33
N LEU A 187 -12.36 1.31 0.53
CA LEU A 187 -12.77 2.03 1.73
C LEU A 187 -14.29 2.16 1.81
N GLN A 188 -14.98 2.48 0.71
CA GLN A 188 -16.44 2.54 0.68
C GLN A 188 -17.08 1.18 0.95
N GLU A 189 -16.56 0.10 0.34
CA GLU A 189 -17.03 -1.26 0.60
C GLU A 189 -16.85 -1.69 2.05
N ARG A 190 -15.74 -1.29 2.68
CA ARG A 190 -15.41 -1.66 4.06
C ARG A 190 -16.12 -0.80 5.11
N LEU A 191 -16.35 0.48 4.83
CA LEU A 191 -16.85 1.45 5.80
C LEU A 191 -18.31 1.87 5.56
N GLY A 192 -18.90 1.54 4.41
CA GLY A 192 -20.26 1.89 4.00
C GLY A 192 -20.43 3.37 3.62
N ASN A 193 -20.13 4.28 4.55
CA ASN A 193 -20.05 5.72 4.30
C ASN A 193 -18.70 6.27 4.80
N LEU A 194 -18.30 7.42 4.27
CA LEU A 194 -17.03 8.08 4.62
C LEU A 194 -17.22 9.32 5.51
N ASP A 195 -18.39 9.51 6.11
CA ASP A 195 -18.67 10.66 6.97
C ASP A 195 -17.85 10.60 8.26
N GLY A 196 -17.17 11.68 8.62
CA GLY A 196 -16.29 11.68 9.81
C GLY A 196 -15.00 10.88 9.61
N CYS A 197 -14.65 10.52 8.37
CA CYS A 197 -13.33 10.03 7.99
C CYS A 197 -12.38 11.19 7.68
N ILE A 198 -11.12 11.04 8.06
CA ILE A 198 -9.99 11.79 7.52
C ILE A 198 -9.10 10.82 6.78
N TYR A 199 -8.67 11.20 5.57
CA TYR A 199 -7.63 10.50 4.82
C TYR A 199 -6.35 11.34 4.82
N ILE A 200 -5.21 10.71 5.11
CA ILE A 200 -3.88 11.32 4.98
C ILE A 200 -3.05 10.43 4.06
N GLY A 201 -2.48 11.04 3.02
CA GLY A 201 -1.57 10.41 2.08
C GLY A 201 -0.64 11.46 1.48
N ASP A 202 0.47 11.03 0.90
CA ASP A 202 1.44 11.90 0.23
C ASP A 202 1.10 12.11 -1.26
N ARG A 203 0.43 11.15 -1.91
CA ARG A 203 0.02 11.19 -3.33
C ARG A 203 -1.31 10.48 -3.61
#